data_AF-A0A1Z9E6Y9-F1
#
_entry.id   AF-A0A1Z9E6Y9-F1
#
_cell.length_a   1.000
_cell.length_b   1.000
_cell.length_c   1.000
_cell.angle_alpha   90.00
_cell.angle_beta   90.00
_cell.angle_gamma   90.00
#
_symmetry.space_group_name_H-M   'P 1'
#
loop_
_entity.id
_entity.type
_entity.pdbx_description
1 polymer ?
#
loop_
_entity_poly.entity_id
_entity_poly.type
_entity_poly.pdbx_seq_one_letter_code
_entity_poly.pdbx_strand_id
1 'polypeptide(L)'
;MSKELSDLKLERKECPKCGATWINGTHVFRGTAASYENSELDLAGLVCNKNGDHTCINPSKGKEGGQTWEYRAGYIDGAFKARKETLEELGKLDI
;
A
#
# COMPACT_ATOMS: atom_id res chain seq x y z
N MET A 1 -3.79 47.92 -0.56
CA MET A 1 -4.11 46.47 -0.47
C MET A 1 -2.97 45.80 0.28
N SER A 2 -3.22 45.29 1.48
CA SER A 2 -2.32 44.36 2.15
C SER A 2 -2.31 43.04 1.36
N LYS A 3 -1.12 42.52 1.04
CA LYS A 3 -1.03 41.17 0.46
C LYS A 3 -1.34 40.17 1.57
N GLU A 4 -2.34 39.34 1.37
CA GLU A 4 -2.56 38.16 2.19
C GLU A 4 -1.44 37.15 1.91
N LEU A 5 -0.75 36.72 2.96
CA LEU A 5 0.27 35.67 2.88
C LEU A 5 -0.30 34.43 3.55
N SER A 6 -0.15 33.26 2.93
CA SER A 6 -0.57 32.00 3.54
C SER A 6 0.34 31.62 4.70
N ASP A 7 -0.21 31.09 5.78
CA ASP A 7 0.52 30.43 6.88
C ASP A 7 1.01 29.03 6.49
N LEU A 8 1.68 28.91 5.34
CA LEU A 8 2.19 27.65 4.83
C LEU A 8 3.09 26.99 5.88
N LYS A 9 2.65 25.83 6.38
CA LYS A 9 3.41 24.97 7.29
C LYS A 9 3.55 23.58 6.67
N LEU A 10 4.75 23.02 6.80
CA LEU A 10 5.07 21.67 6.37
C LEU A 10 5.42 20.83 7.60
N GLU A 11 4.63 19.81 7.87
CA GLU A 11 4.86 18.82 8.91
C GLU A 11 5.22 17.48 8.28
N ARG A 12 6.26 16.84 8.80
CA ARG A 12 6.67 15.50 8.43
C ARG A 12 6.72 14.60 9.66
N LYS A 13 5.96 13.51 9.64
CA LYS A 13 6.03 12.43 10.63
C LYS A 13 6.48 11.16 9.95
N GLU A 14 7.35 10.40 10.60
CA GLU A 14 7.86 9.12 10.07
C GLU A 14 7.65 8.02 11.11
N CYS A 15 7.13 6.89 10.65
CA CYS A 15 6.95 5.73 11.51
C CYS A 15 8.31 5.04 11.74
N PRO A 16 8.77 4.90 12.99
CA PRO A 16 10.05 4.25 13.29
C PRO A 16 10.04 2.74 13.03
N LYS A 17 8.88 2.15 12.72
CA LYS A 17 8.74 0.71 12.46
C LYS A 17 8.57 0.33 11.02
N CYS A 18 7.55 0.87 10.35
CA CYS A 18 7.31 0.52 8.95
C CYS A 18 7.99 1.51 7.98
N GLY A 19 8.62 2.59 8.47
CA GLY A 19 9.30 3.58 7.64
C GLY A 19 8.38 4.45 6.78
N ALA A 20 7.06 4.30 6.94
CA ALA A 20 6.06 5.11 6.26
C ALA A 20 6.16 6.57 6.72
N THR A 21 5.86 7.50 5.82
CA THR A 21 5.96 8.94 6.06
C THR A 21 4.59 9.59 5.88
N TRP A 22 4.27 10.54 6.74
CA TRP A 22 3.12 11.42 6.64
C TRP A 22 3.59 12.85 6.41
N ILE A 23 3.08 13.48 5.37
CA ILE A 23 3.32 14.90 5.06
C ILE A 23 2.00 15.63 5.24
N ASN A 24 1.94 16.58 6.18
CA ASN A 24 0.72 17.29 6.55
C ASN A 24 -0.47 16.34 6.85
N GLY A 25 -0.19 15.22 7.52
CA GLY A 25 -1.20 14.20 7.86
C GLY A 25 -1.55 13.23 6.74
N THR A 26 -1.02 13.40 5.53
CA THR A 26 -1.26 12.50 4.39
C THR A 26 -0.16 11.46 4.30
N HIS A 27 -0.53 10.18 4.32
CA HIS A 27 0.40 9.07 4.16
C HIS A 27 0.99 8.99 2.74
N VAL A 28 2.30 8.77 2.68
CA VAL A 28 3.09 8.61 1.46
C VAL A 28 3.95 7.35 1.56
N PHE A 29 3.82 6.46 0.57
CA PHE A 29 4.67 5.27 0.47
C PHE A 29 6.12 5.65 0.18
N ARG A 30 7.04 5.14 1.00
CA ARG A 30 8.48 5.31 0.79
C ARG A 30 8.89 4.57 -0.50
N GLY A 31 9.66 5.25 -1.35
CA GLY A 31 10.18 4.70 -2.61
C GLY A 31 9.35 5.10 -3.85
N THR A 32 8.03 4.99 -3.79
CA THR A 32 7.14 5.32 -4.93
C THR A 32 6.49 6.69 -4.83
N ALA A 33 6.49 7.30 -3.64
CA ALA A 33 5.75 8.53 -3.34
C ALA A 33 4.22 8.43 -3.59
N ALA A 34 3.69 7.21 -3.75
CA ALA A 34 2.25 7.01 -3.91
C ALA A 34 1.51 7.45 -2.63
N SER A 35 0.38 8.13 -2.81
CA SER A 35 -0.44 8.69 -1.74
C SER A 35 -1.90 8.69 -2.18
N TYR A 36 -2.77 8.08 -1.39
CA TYR A 36 -4.20 7.95 -1.68
C TYR A 36 -4.98 7.64 -0.39
N GLU A 37 -6.31 7.81 -0.44
CA GLU A 37 -7.22 7.75 0.71
C GLU A 37 -7.08 6.47 1.55
N ASN A 38 -6.96 5.30 0.91
CA ASN A 38 -6.86 3.99 1.60
C ASN A 38 -5.42 3.52 1.85
N SER A 39 -4.43 4.37 1.61
CA SER A 39 -3.01 3.96 1.67
C SER A 39 -2.56 3.52 3.07
N GLU A 40 -3.17 4.06 4.13
CA GLU A 40 -2.88 3.66 5.52
C GLU A 40 -3.40 2.26 5.84
N LEU A 41 -4.60 1.91 5.34
CA LEU A 41 -5.20 0.58 5.52
C LEU A 41 -4.43 -0.46 4.71
N ASP A 42 -4.04 -0.13 3.49
CA ASP A 42 -3.17 -0.99 2.67
C ASP A 42 -1.82 -1.22 3.34
N LEU A 43 -1.20 -0.17 3.87
CA LEU A 43 0.04 -0.30 4.64
C LEU A 43 -0.14 -1.17 5.88
N ALA A 44 -1.32 -1.11 6.53
CA ALA A 44 -1.63 -1.95 7.68
C ALA A 44 -1.65 -3.44 7.31
N GLY A 45 -2.38 -3.80 6.25
CA GLY A 45 -2.46 -5.17 5.75
C GLY A 45 -1.15 -5.70 5.15
N LEU A 46 -0.35 -4.85 4.50
CA LEU A 46 0.92 -5.25 3.89
C LEU A 46 2.08 -5.37 4.88
N VAL A 47 2.12 -4.53 5.92
CA VAL A 47 3.30 -4.41 6.81
C VAL A 47 2.90 -4.29 8.29
N CYS A 48 2.07 -3.33 8.67
CA CYS A 48 1.96 -2.94 10.09
C CYS A 48 1.32 -4.02 10.98
N ASN A 49 0.36 -4.78 10.47
CA ASN A 49 -0.34 -5.80 11.26
C ASN A 49 0.57 -6.98 11.61
N LYS A 50 1.50 -7.33 10.70
CA LYS A 50 2.43 -8.45 10.90
C LYS A 50 3.74 -8.03 11.56
N ASN A 51 4.26 -6.85 11.24
CA ASN A 51 5.62 -6.42 11.61
C ASN A 51 5.67 -5.17 12.51
N GLY A 52 4.54 -4.50 12.76
CA GLY A 52 4.50 -3.34 13.63
C GLY A 52 4.41 -3.72 15.12
N ASP A 53 5.07 -2.97 15.99
CA ASP A 53 4.91 -3.07 17.45
C ASP A 53 4.25 -1.80 18.03
N HIS A 54 4.31 -1.61 19.34
CA HIS A 54 3.72 -0.46 20.04
C HIS A 54 4.26 0.91 19.58
N THR A 55 5.37 0.95 18.84
CA THR A 55 5.94 2.20 18.30
C THR A 55 5.48 2.52 16.87
N CYS A 56 4.67 1.65 16.25
CA CYS A 56 4.12 1.90 14.92
C CYS A 56 3.00 2.95 15.00
N ILE A 57 3.16 4.06 14.26
CA ILE A 57 2.23 5.21 14.30
C ILE A 57 1.12 5.17 13.24
N ASN A 58 1.06 4.12 12.43
CA ASN A 58 0.01 4.00 11.41
C ASN A 58 -1.36 3.92 12.12
N PRO A 59 -2.28 4.88 11.91
CA PRO A 59 -3.59 4.90 12.56
C PRO A 59 -4.49 3.72 12.17
N SER A 60 -4.15 2.99 11.11
CA SER A 60 -4.86 1.79 10.66
C SER A 60 -4.23 0.48 11.13
N LYS A 61 -3.14 0.50 11.93
CA LYS A 61 -2.58 -0.72 12.50
C LYS A 61 -3.63 -1.45 13.37
N GLY A 62 -3.77 -2.75 13.14
CA GLY A 62 -4.74 -3.62 13.81
C GLY A 62 -6.10 -3.67 13.11
N LYS A 63 -6.34 -2.84 12.09
CA LYS A 63 -7.54 -2.93 11.25
C LYS A 63 -7.32 -3.98 10.16
N GLU A 64 -8.37 -4.76 9.90
CA GLU A 64 -8.42 -5.69 8.77
C GLU A 64 -8.98 -4.99 7.52
N GLY A 65 -8.53 -5.41 6.34
CA GLY A 65 -8.93 -4.85 5.05
C GLY A 65 -7.76 -4.32 4.24
N GLY A 66 -8.08 -3.58 3.18
CA GLY A 66 -7.08 -3.05 2.24
C GLY A 66 -6.34 -4.15 1.48
N GLN A 67 -5.11 -3.86 1.09
CA GLN A 67 -4.19 -4.79 0.47
C GLN A 67 -3.50 -5.69 1.50
N THR A 68 -3.44 -6.99 1.23
CA THR A 68 -2.65 -7.96 1.99
C THR A 68 -1.74 -8.75 1.06
N TRP A 69 -0.70 -9.38 1.61
CA TRP A 69 0.16 -10.26 0.80
C TRP A 69 -0.60 -11.50 0.32
N GLU A 70 -1.51 -12.02 1.14
CA GLU A 70 -2.35 -13.18 0.85
C GLU A 70 -3.29 -12.89 -0.33
N TYR A 71 -3.96 -11.72 -0.33
CA TYR A 71 -4.81 -11.29 -1.44
C TYR A 71 -4.01 -11.14 -2.74
N ARG A 72 -2.84 -10.49 -2.67
CA ARG A 72 -1.97 -10.29 -3.83
C ARG A 72 -1.42 -11.59 -4.39
N ALA A 73 -1.01 -12.52 -3.53
CA ALA A 73 -0.55 -13.83 -3.93
C ALA A 73 -1.66 -14.62 -4.64
N GLY A 74 -2.87 -14.65 -4.06
CA GLY A 74 -4.01 -15.34 -4.67
C GLY A 74 -4.38 -14.81 -6.05
N TYR A 75 -4.31 -13.48 -6.25
CA TYR A 75 -4.52 -12.88 -7.57
C TYR A 75 -3.47 -13.34 -8.59
N ILE A 76 -2.19 -13.30 -8.19
CA ILE A 76 -1.06 -13.70 -9.04
C ILE A 76 -1.16 -15.18 -9.41
N ASP A 77 -1.43 -16.06 -8.44
CA ASP A 77 -1.58 -17.49 -8.66
C ASP A 77 -2.74 -17.80 -9.62
N GLY A 78 -3.87 -17.11 -9.45
CA GLY A 78 -5.01 -17.22 -10.36
C GLY A 78 -4.68 -16.79 -11.79
N ALA A 79 -3.97 -15.66 -11.94
CA ALA A 79 -3.54 -15.16 -13.24
C ALA A 79 -2.55 -16.12 -13.93
N PHE A 80 -1.59 -16.68 -13.19
CA PHE A 80 -0.65 -17.68 -13.72
C PHE A 80 -1.36 -18.97 -14.12
N LYS A 81 -2.31 -19.45 -13.31
CA LYS A 81 -3.11 -20.63 -13.62
C LYS A 81 -3.89 -20.43 -14.92
N ALA A 82 -4.65 -19.35 -15.04
CA ALA A 82 -5.43 -19.06 -16.24
C ALA A 82 -4.53 -18.97 -17.48
N ARG A 83 -3.41 -18.27 -17.38
CA ARG A 83 -2.45 -18.16 -18.50
C ARG A 83 -1.87 -19.52 -18.89
N LYS A 84 -1.52 -20.36 -17.91
CA LYS A 84 -0.99 -21.71 -18.16
C LYS A 84 -2.01 -22.57 -18.89
N GLU A 85 -3.26 -22.58 -18.43
CA GLU A 85 -4.36 -23.34 -19.06
C GLU A 85 -4.57 -22.90 -20.51
N THR A 86 -4.59 -21.60 -20.79
CA THR A 86 -4.68 -21.07 -22.16
C THR A 86 -3.51 -21.52 -23.04
N LEU A 87 -2.27 -21.50 -22.52
CA LEU A 87 -1.10 -21.95 -23.29
C LEU A 87 -1.15 -23.46 -23.58
N GLU A 88 -1.63 -24.26 -22.62
CA GLU A 88 -1.83 -25.70 -22.81
C GLU A 88 -2.93 -26.00 -23.83
N GLU A 89 -4.00 -25.20 -23.86
CA GLU A 89 -5.07 -25.32 -24.86
C GLU A 89 -4.56 -24.96 -26.26
N LEU A 90 -3.82 -23.85 -26.40
CA LEU A 90 -3.21 -23.47 -27.68
C LEU A 90 -2.24 -24.54 -28.20
N GLY A 91 -1.47 -25.17 -27.31
CA GLY A 91 -0.57 -26.27 -27.69
C GLY A 91 -1.27 -27.55 -28.14
N LYS A 92 -2.58 -27.71 -27.85
CA LYS A 92 -3.41 -28.83 -28.34
C LYS A 92 -4.09 -28.53 -29.67
N LEU A 93 -4.07 -27.28 -30.12
CA LEU A 93 -4.52 -26.93 -31.46
C LEU A 93 -3.37 -27.30 -32.40
N ASP A 94 -3.39 -28.51 -32.95
CA ASP A 94 -2.50 -28.96 -34.03
C ASP A 94 -2.72 -28.07 -35.28
N ILE A 95 -2.06 -26.92 -35.32
CA ILE A 95 -1.92 -26.05 -36.51
C ILE A 95 -0.47 -26.14 -37.00
#